data_AF-A0A8J8TPL9-F1
#
_entry.id   AF-A0A8J8TPL9-F1
#
_cell.length_a   1.000
_cell.length_b   1.000
_cell.length_c   1.000
_cell.angle_alpha   90.00
_cell.angle_beta   90.00
_cell.angle_gamma   90.00
#
_symmetry.space_group_name_H-M   'P 1'
#
loop_
_entity.id
_entity.type
_entity.pdbx_description
1 polymer ?
#
loop_
_entity_poly.entity_id
_entity_poly.type
_entity_poly.pdbx_seq_one_letter_code
_entity_poly.pdbx_strand_id
1 'polypeptide(L)'
;RRIGLRWYAVILLLFPALNGLALLLGTLAGDSVPAFERAAEFAADPVSLLPYAVFMVIFGPLPEELGWRGYALDGLQARWNALGASLILGVAWAAWHVPLFFMIGTYQAELGVLTLPFWEFIFGATITSVLYTWIYNHTGRSILGAVLFHFSGNFSGELVPLGPIGSHVPTVLTLLVVVGVVYRYGPKTLTRRSPPQSSDTK
;
A
#
# COMPACT_ATOMS: atom_id res chain seq x y z
N ARG A 1 -20.62 5.88 1.32
CA ARG A 1 -20.70 6.61 0.01
C ARG A 1 -20.12 5.69 -1.07
N ARG A 2 -20.63 5.73 -2.32
CA ARG A 2 -20.17 4.84 -3.40
C ARG A 2 -18.79 5.28 -3.91
N ILE A 3 -17.84 4.35 -4.00
CA ILE A 3 -16.54 4.55 -4.66
C ILE A 3 -16.80 4.65 -6.17
N GLY A 4 -16.25 5.68 -6.83
CA GLY A 4 -16.39 5.85 -8.28
C GLY A 4 -15.49 4.87 -9.06
N LEU A 5 -15.88 4.48 -10.27
CA LEU A 5 -15.18 3.47 -11.08
C LEU A 5 -13.68 3.78 -11.29
N ARG A 6 -13.33 5.04 -11.56
CA ARG A 6 -11.93 5.49 -11.67
C ARG A 6 -11.10 5.16 -10.43
N TRP A 7 -11.71 5.21 -9.24
CA TRP A 7 -11.02 4.93 -7.99
C TRP A 7 -10.89 3.44 -7.75
N TYR A 8 -11.86 2.63 -8.18
CA TYR A 8 -11.67 1.18 -8.22
C TYR A 8 -10.51 0.79 -9.12
N ALA A 9 -10.37 1.42 -10.29
CA ALA A 9 -9.22 1.17 -11.17
C ALA A 9 -7.89 1.52 -10.48
N VAL A 10 -7.79 2.69 -9.85
CA VAL A 10 -6.59 3.06 -9.07
C VAL A 10 -6.33 2.07 -7.93
N ILE A 11 -7.36 1.74 -7.15
CA ILE A 11 -7.28 0.86 -5.99
C ILE A 11 -6.79 -0.54 -6.38
N LEU A 12 -7.29 -1.09 -7.48
CA LEU A 12 -7.03 -2.48 -7.86
C LEU A 12 -5.83 -2.65 -8.79
N LEU A 13 -5.44 -1.61 -9.55
CA LEU A 13 -4.42 -1.73 -10.60
C LEU A 13 -3.11 -1.00 -10.28
N LEU A 14 -3.06 -0.12 -9.29
CA LEU A 14 -1.82 0.63 -9.02
C LEU A 14 -0.67 -0.31 -8.65
N PHE A 15 -0.83 -1.17 -7.64
CA PHE A 15 0.23 -2.10 -7.24
C PHE A 15 0.58 -3.14 -8.31
N PRO A 16 -0.40 -3.79 -9.00
CA PRO A 16 -0.08 -4.62 -10.16
C PRO A 16 0.73 -3.90 -11.25
N ALA A 17 0.42 -2.63 -11.53
CA ALA A 17 1.19 -1.85 -12.51
C ALA A 17 2.62 -1.54 -12.01
N LEU A 18 2.78 -1.19 -10.73
CA LEU A 18 4.09 -0.93 -10.13
C LEU A 18 4.96 -2.18 -10.10
N ASN A 19 4.41 -3.32 -9.67
CA ASN A 19 5.14 -4.58 -9.60
C ASN A 19 5.43 -5.15 -10.99
N GLY A 20 4.49 -5.05 -11.93
CA GLY A 20 4.73 -5.43 -13.34
C GLY A 20 5.82 -4.58 -13.99
N LEU A 21 5.85 -3.27 -13.72
CA LEU A 21 6.91 -2.39 -14.19
C LEU A 21 8.25 -2.70 -13.50
N ALA A 22 8.25 -3.01 -12.20
CA ALA A 22 9.45 -3.42 -11.48
C ALA A 22 10.05 -4.72 -12.05
N LEU A 23 9.22 -5.71 -12.36
CA LEU A 23 9.65 -6.93 -13.05
C LEU A 23 10.27 -6.64 -14.41
N LEU A 24 9.60 -5.80 -15.23
CA LEU A 24 10.12 -5.40 -16.54
C LEU A 24 11.47 -4.68 -16.41
N LEU A 25 11.59 -3.73 -15.50
CA LEU A 25 12.84 -2.97 -15.32
C LEU A 25 13.97 -3.86 -14.77
N GLY A 26 13.67 -4.76 -13.84
CA GLY A 26 14.65 -5.72 -13.33
C GLY A 26 15.18 -6.65 -14.44
N THR A 27 14.27 -7.20 -15.25
CA THR A 27 14.64 -8.07 -16.39
C THR A 27 15.46 -7.34 -17.45
N LEU A 28 15.10 -6.09 -17.78
CA LEU A 28 15.91 -5.24 -18.65
C LEU A 28 17.27 -4.88 -18.06
N ALA A 29 17.38 -4.84 -16.73
CA ALA A 29 18.62 -4.58 -16.00
C ALA A 29 19.48 -5.84 -15.78
N GLY A 30 19.02 -7.02 -16.22
CA GLY A 30 19.80 -8.26 -16.19
C GLY A 30 19.27 -9.35 -15.24
N ASP A 31 18.16 -9.15 -14.55
CA ASP A 31 17.50 -10.24 -13.83
C ASP A 31 17.00 -11.31 -14.80
N SER A 32 17.13 -12.58 -14.43
CA SER A 32 16.36 -13.64 -15.07
C SER A 32 14.87 -13.45 -14.78
N VAL A 33 14.00 -13.73 -15.75
CA VAL A 33 12.55 -13.73 -15.52
C VAL A 33 12.20 -14.81 -14.49
N PRO A 34 11.70 -14.45 -13.29
CA PRO A 34 11.37 -15.44 -12.26
C PRO A 34 10.14 -16.26 -12.67
N ALA A 35 10.02 -17.48 -12.12
CA ALA A 35 8.84 -18.30 -12.30
C ALA A 35 7.65 -17.73 -11.50
N PHE A 36 6.48 -17.62 -12.14
CA PHE A 36 5.25 -17.17 -11.51
C PHE A 36 4.55 -18.31 -10.75
N GLU A 37 5.23 -18.87 -9.74
CA GLU A 37 4.77 -20.09 -9.04
C GLU A 37 3.39 -19.92 -8.41
N ARG A 38 3.16 -18.85 -7.62
CA ARG A 38 1.85 -18.56 -7.02
C ARG A 38 0.74 -18.40 -8.06
N ALA A 39 1.02 -17.71 -9.16
CA ALA A 39 0.02 -17.56 -10.23
C ALA A 39 -0.26 -18.90 -10.94
N ALA A 40 0.77 -19.74 -11.12
CA ALA A 40 0.62 -21.07 -11.69
C ALA A 40 -0.16 -22.01 -10.77
N GLU A 41 0.04 -21.94 -9.45
CA GLU A 41 -0.75 -22.67 -8.46
C GLU A 41 -2.23 -22.31 -8.52
N PHE A 42 -2.56 -21.02 -8.53
CA PHE A 42 -3.96 -20.59 -8.68
C PHE A 42 -4.54 -20.91 -10.05
N ALA A 43 -3.72 -20.95 -11.11
CA ALA A 43 -4.19 -21.40 -12.42
C ALA A 43 -4.48 -22.91 -12.43
N ALA A 44 -3.72 -23.71 -11.68
CA ALA A 44 -3.91 -25.15 -11.55
C ALA A 44 -5.12 -25.50 -10.65
N ASP A 45 -5.37 -24.72 -9.60
CA ASP A 45 -6.57 -24.82 -8.75
C ASP A 45 -7.25 -23.44 -8.55
N PRO A 46 -8.09 -23.00 -9.50
CA PRO A 46 -8.77 -21.71 -9.40
C PRO A 46 -9.73 -21.58 -8.21
N VAL A 47 -10.20 -22.70 -7.66
CA VAL A 47 -11.13 -22.69 -6.53
C VAL A 47 -10.41 -22.28 -5.24
N SER A 48 -9.11 -22.58 -5.12
CA SER A 48 -8.27 -22.18 -3.98
C SER A 48 -8.07 -20.66 -3.84
N LEU A 49 -8.28 -19.90 -4.92
CA LEU A 49 -8.10 -18.44 -4.91
C LEU A 49 -9.06 -17.75 -3.93
N LEU A 50 -10.33 -18.18 -3.89
CA LEU A 50 -11.33 -17.57 -3.02
C LEU A 50 -11.00 -17.71 -1.52
N PRO A 51 -10.77 -18.91 -0.97
CA PRO A 51 -10.41 -19.04 0.44
C PRO A 51 -9.08 -18.34 0.76
N TYR A 52 -8.10 -18.34 -0.14
CA TYR A 52 -6.86 -17.60 0.04
C TYR A 52 -7.09 -16.08 0.13
N ALA A 53 -7.87 -15.51 -0.80
CA ALA A 53 -8.19 -14.09 -0.80
C ALA A 53 -8.99 -13.68 0.44
N VAL A 54 -9.95 -14.51 0.87
CA VAL A 54 -10.72 -14.28 2.10
C VAL A 54 -9.81 -14.32 3.32
N PHE A 55 -8.94 -15.32 3.42
CA PHE A 55 -7.95 -15.41 4.49
C PHE A 55 -7.07 -14.17 4.56
N MET A 56 -6.51 -13.76 3.41
CA MET A 56 -5.66 -12.58 3.33
C MET A 56 -6.39 -11.33 3.84
N VAL A 57 -7.61 -11.06 3.34
CA VAL A 57 -8.40 -9.90 3.76
C VAL A 57 -8.70 -9.92 5.26
N ILE A 58 -9.13 -11.06 5.81
CA ILE A 58 -9.55 -11.16 7.22
C ILE A 58 -8.38 -10.98 8.19
N PHE A 59 -7.20 -11.50 7.85
CA PHE A 59 -6.06 -11.53 8.78
C PHE A 59 -5.00 -10.44 8.51
N GLY A 60 -5.10 -9.69 7.42
CA GLY A 60 -4.22 -8.55 7.13
C GLY A 60 -5.00 -7.24 6.93
N PRO A 61 -5.40 -6.91 5.68
CA PRO A 61 -6.02 -5.63 5.34
C PRO A 61 -7.18 -5.18 6.22
N LEU A 62 -8.13 -6.06 6.55
CA LEU A 62 -9.35 -5.68 7.24
C LEU A 62 -9.08 -5.13 8.66
N PRO A 63 -8.46 -5.89 9.58
CA PRO A 63 -8.19 -5.41 10.93
C PRO A 63 -7.25 -4.19 10.94
N GLU A 64 -6.24 -4.18 10.08
CA GLU A 64 -5.30 -3.06 10.02
C GLU A 64 -5.97 -1.76 9.58
N GLU A 65 -6.71 -1.76 8.47
CA GLU A 65 -7.32 -0.53 7.95
C GLU A 65 -8.47 -0.03 8.82
N LEU A 66 -9.15 -0.90 9.58
CA LEU A 66 -10.10 -0.49 10.62
C LEU A 66 -9.43 0.35 11.71
N GLY A 67 -8.21 -0.01 12.14
CA GLY A 67 -7.44 0.78 13.10
C GLY A 67 -6.85 2.05 12.47
N TRP A 68 -6.11 1.88 11.37
CA TRP A 68 -5.36 2.97 10.76
C TRP A 68 -6.24 4.02 10.10
N ARG A 69 -7.19 3.62 9.25
CA ARG A 69 -8.03 4.54 8.45
C ARG A 69 -9.45 4.66 9.03
N GLY A 70 -9.89 3.68 9.82
CA GLY A 70 -11.15 3.75 10.56
C GLY A 70 -11.08 4.55 11.86
N TYR A 71 -9.89 4.70 12.47
CA TYR A 71 -9.73 5.45 13.72
C TYR A 71 -8.59 6.49 13.68
N ALA A 72 -7.34 6.06 13.47
CA ALA A 72 -6.17 6.90 13.71
C ALA A 72 -6.03 8.08 12.72
N LEU A 73 -6.22 7.84 11.42
CA LEU A 73 -5.96 8.82 10.36
C LEU A 73 -6.79 10.09 10.53
N ASP A 74 -8.07 9.97 10.88
CA ASP A 74 -8.94 11.14 11.03
C ASP A 74 -8.53 12.04 12.20
N GLY A 75 -8.13 11.44 13.32
CA GLY A 75 -7.58 12.18 14.45
C GLY A 75 -6.27 12.89 14.10
N LEU A 76 -5.42 12.26 13.29
CA LEU A 76 -4.18 12.88 12.80
C LEU A 76 -4.47 14.02 11.81
N GLN A 77 -5.39 13.84 10.86
CA GLN A 77 -5.77 14.88 9.89
C GLN A 77 -6.53 16.06 10.54
N ALA A 78 -7.05 15.91 11.75
CA ALA A 78 -7.62 17.01 12.53
C ALA A 78 -6.53 17.92 13.14
N ARG A 79 -5.30 17.43 13.32
CA ARG A 79 -4.18 18.16 13.93
C ARG A 79 -3.08 18.54 12.94
N TRP A 80 -2.91 17.76 11.89
CA TRP A 80 -1.89 17.91 10.87
C TRP A 80 -2.53 17.98 9.48
N ASN A 81 -1.81 18.50 8.50
CA ASN A 81 -2.25 18.37 7.11
C ASN A 81 -2.20 16.89 6.65
N ALA A 82 -2.86 16.57 5.53
CA ALA A 82 -2.95 15.20 5.04
C ALA A 82 -1.58 14.54 4.87
N LEU A 83 -0.59 15.23 4.29
CA LEU A 83 0.77 14.68 4.14
C LEU A 83 1.43 14.37 5.50
N GLY A 84 1.38 15.31 6.46
CA GLY A 84 1.95 15.11 7.79
C GLY A 84 1.26 13.99 8.56
N ALA A 85 -0.08 13.94 8.50
CA ALA A 85 -0.86 12.84 9.06
C ALA A 85 -0.49 11.49 8.44
N SER A 86 -0.31 11.43 7.12
CA SER A 86 0.14 10.22 6.43
C SER A 86 1.51 9.75 6.87
N LEU A 87 2.48 10.66 6.99
CA LEU A 87 3.86 10.33 7.37
C LEU A 87 3.94 9.85 8.82
N ILE A 88 3.25 10.53 9.75
CA ILE A 88 3.18 10.11 11.16
C ILE A 88 2.55 8.71 11.25
N LEU A 89 1.42 8.50 10.58
CA LEU A 89 0.74 7.20 10.56
C LEU A 89 1.60 6.12 9.89
N GLY A 90 2.31 6.48 8.82
CA GLY A 90 3.19 5.59 8.07
C GLY A 90 4.38 5.11 8.90
N VAL A 91 5.01 6.02 9.66
CA VAL A 91 6.08 5.65 10.61
C VAL A 91 5.54 4.75 11.72
N ALA A 92 4.37 5.06 12.27
CA ALA A 92 3.74 4.21 13.29
C ALA A 92 3.41 2.81 12.74
N TRP A 93 2.93 2.73 11.51
CA TRP A 93 2.64 1.48 10.82
C TRP A 93 3.91 0.69 10.51
N ALA A 94 4.98 1.34 10.04
CA ALA A 94 6.27 0.71 9.83
C ALA A 94 6.87 0.15 11.14
N ALA A 95 6.79 0.94 12.23
CA ALA A 95 7.23 0.51 13.55
C ALA A 95 6.43 -0.69 14.08
N TRP A 96 5.13 -0.76 13.79
CA TRP A 96 4.28 -1.89 14.17
C TRP A 96 4.72 -3.22 13.54
N HIS A 97 5.39 -3.18 12.37
CA HIS A 97 5.92 -4.38 11.71
C HIS A 97 7.30 -4.81 12.22
N VAL A 98 8.03 -3.96 12.96
CA VAL A 98 9.39 -4.27 13.43
C VAL A 98 9.48 -5.60 14.18
N PRO A 99 8.54 -5.99 15.06
CA PRO A 99 8.58 -7.30 15.71
C PRO A 99 8.61 -8.48 14.74
N LEU A 100 7.97 -8.38 13.56
CA LEU A 100 7.93 -9.46 12.57
C LEU A 100 9.32 -9.79 12.03
N PHE A 101 10.25 -8.83 11.96
CA PHE A 101 11.63 -9.08 11.55
C PHE A 101 12.39 -10.03 12.50
N PHE A 102 11.87 -10.29 13.69
CA PHE A 102 12.44 -11.23 14.66
C PHE A 102 11.65 -12.56 14.73
N MET A 103 10.59 -12.71 13.93
CA MET A 103 9.71 -13.89 13.92
C MET A 103 10.01 -14.79 12.71
N ILE A 104 10.68 -15.91 12.96
CA ILE A 104 11.02 -16.91 11.93
C ILE A 104 9.76 -17.36 11.17
N GLY A 105 9.87 -17.41 9.84
CA GLY A 105 8.78 -17.81 8.94
C GLY A 105 7.88 -16.65 8.48
N THR A 106 8.17 -15.41 8.87
CA THR A 106 7.52 -14.22 8.30
C THR A 106 8.34 -13.66 7.15
N TYR A 107 7.65 -12.99 6.21
CA TYR A 107 8.29 -12.26 5.11
C TYR A 107 9.34 -11.25 5.63
N GLN A 108 9.03 -10.53 6.70
CA GLN A 108 9.92 -9.53 7.28
C GLN A 108 11.20 -10.17 7.85
N ALA A 109 11.12 -11.35 8.45
CA ALA A 109 12.32 -12.04 8.93
C ALA A 109 13.27 -12.41 7.79
N GLU A 110 12.76 -12.75 6.61
CA GLU A 110 13.58 -13.06 5.42
C GLU A 110 14.31 -11.84 4.86
N LEU A 111 13.74 -10.63 5.01
CA LEU A 111 14.41 -9.39 4.64
C LEU A 111 15.65 -9.11 5.50
N GLY A 112 15.69 -9.65 6.73
CA GLY A 112 16.75 -9.43 7.71
C GLY A 112 16.68 -8.07 8.40
N VAL A 113 17.20 -7.97 9.62
CA VAL A 113 17.19 -6.73 10.43
C VAL A 113 18.33 -5.81 10.00
N LEU A 114 18.05 -4.51 9.81
CA LEU A 114 19.01 -3.45 9.42
C LEU A 114 19.70 -3.65 8.06
N THR A 115 19.22 -4.56 7.24
CA THR A 115 19.65 -4.74 5.84
C THR A 115 19.11 -3.63 4.94
N LEU A 116 19.51 -3.59 3.67
CA LEU A 116 18.88 -2.67 2.71
C LEU A 116 17.35 -2.94 2.57
N PRO A 117 16.89 -4.20 2.36
CA PRO A 117 15.46 -4.50 2.31
C PRO A 117 14.67 -4.12 3.56
N PHE A 118 15.28 -4.18 4.75
CA PHE A 118 14.67 -3.65 5.98
C PHE A 118 14.34 -2.16 5.83
N TRP A 119 15.30 -1.35 5.43
CA TRP A 119 15.10 0.10 5.30
C TRP A 119 14.16 0.45 4.16
N GLU A 120 14.19 -0.32 3.07
CA GLU A 120 13.22 -0.20 1.98
C GLU A 120 11.80 -0.51 2.44
N PHE A 121 11.60 -1.53 3.28
CA PHE A 121 10.31 -1.83 3.87
C PHE A 121 9.82 -0.68 4.77
N ILE A 122 10.66 -0.19 5.69
CA ILE A 122 10.28 0.88 6.62
C ILE A 122 9.95 2.18 5.86
N PHE A 123 10.78 2.54 4.88
CA PHE A 123 10.56 3.71 4.05
C PHE A 123 9.33 3.52 3.15
N GLY A 124 9.21 2.36 2.51
CA GLY A 124 8.10 1.97 1.64
C GLY A 124 6.74 2.02 2.34
N ALA A 125 6.63 1.43 3.53
CA ALA A 125 5.42 1.49 4.35
C ALA A 125 5.04 2.95 4.70
N THR A 126 6.05 3.77 5.04
CA THR A 126 5.85 5.17 5.39
C THR A 126 5.30 5.99 4.22
N ILE A 127 5.93 5.92 3.05
CA ILE A 127 5.50 6.69 1.87
C ILE A 127 4.18 6.16 1.32
N THR A 128 3.92 4.85 1.39
CA THR A 128 2.68 4.25 0.90
C THR A 128 1.47 4.74 1.71
N SER A 129 1.65 5.05 3.00
CA SER A 129 0.60 5.67 3.83
C SER A 129 0.03 6.98 3.24
N VAL A 130 0.83 7.70 2.45
CA VAL A 130 0.38 8.88 1.69
C VAL A 130 -0.63 8.50 0.62
N LEU A 131 -0.41 7.39 -0.10
CA LEU A 131 -1.34 6.89 -1.12
C LEU A 131 -2.65 6.38 -0.50
N TYR A 132 -2.58 5.72 0.66
CA TYR A 132 -3.79 5.37 1.43
C TYR A 132 -4.61 6.60 1.77
N THR A 133 -3.96 7.64 2.30
CA THR A 133 -4.64 8.90 2.67
C THR A 133 -5.23 9.59 1.45
N TRP A 134 -4.50 9.59 0.32
CA TRP A 134 -4.95 10.13 -0.96
C TRP A 134 -6.23 9.43 -1.47
N ILE A 135 -6.26 8.10 -1.46
CA ILE A 135 -7.43 7.29 -1.84
C ILE A 135 -8.57 7.51 -0.84
N TYR A 136 -8.29 7.45 0.46
CA TYR A 136 -9.27 7.63 1.52
C TYR A 136 -9.99 8.98 1.42
N ASN A 137 -9.25 10.08 1.24
CA ASN A 137 -9.83 11.42 1.12
C ASN A 137 -10.65 11.58 -0.18
N HIS A 138 -10.23 10.99 -1.30
CA HIS A 138 -10.97 11.08 -2.56
C HIS A 138 -12.21 10.17 -2.64
N THR A 139 -12.22 9.07 -1.89
CA THR A 139 -13.34 8.12 -1.83
C THR A 139 -14.37 8.47 -0.76
N GLY A 140 -14.21 9.63 -0.12
CA GLY A 140 -15.12 10.10 0.92
C GLY A 140 -14.97 9.29 2.21
N ARG A 141 -13.72 9.06 2.63
CA ARG A 141 -13.34 8.37 3.87
C ARG A 141 -13.76 6.90 3.87
N SER A 142 -13.60 6.24 2.72
CA SER A 142 -14.00 4.83 2.57
C SER A 142 -12.94 3.89 3.14
N ILE A 143 -13.26 3.25 4.27
CA ILE A 143 -12.43 2.19 4.85
C ILE A 143 -12.35 0.99 3.89
N LEU A 144 -13.46 0.61 3.26
CA LEU A 144 -13.46 -0.47 2.24
C LEU A 144 -12.49 -0.17 1.10
N GLY A 145 -12.41 1.09 0.64
CA GLY A 145 -11.44 1.49 -0.38
C GLY A 145 -9.99 1.29 0.06
N ALA A 146 -9.68 1.56 1.33
CA ALA A 146 -8.36 1.31 1.90
C ALA A 146 -8.07 -0.20 2.04
N VAL A 147 -9.04 -0.99 2.52
CA VAL A 147 -8.94 -2.46 2.62
C VAL A 147 -8.66 -3.09 1.26
N LEU A 148 -9.38 -2.68 0.22
CA LEU A 148 -9.18 -3.18 -1.14
C LEU A 148 -7.83 -2.76 -1.73
N PHE A 149 -7.33 -1.57 -1.40
CA PHE A 149 -6.03 -1.08 -1.85
C PHE A 149 -4.90 -1.87 -1.18
N HIS A 150 -5.02 -2.12 0.13
CA HIS A 150 -4.10 -2.97 0.88
C HIS A 150 -4.10 -4.40 0.33
N PHE A 151 -5.29 -4.99 0.16
CA PHE A 151 -5.42 -6.31 -0.47
C PHE A 151 -4.76 -6.36 -1.84
N SER A 152 -4.98 -5.36 -2.71
CA SER A 152 -4.33 -5.29 -4.03
C SER A 152 -2.80 -5.26 -3.94
N GLY A 153 -2.25 -4.53 -2.97
CA GLY A 153 -0.81 -4.50 -2.71
C GLY A 153 -0.26 -5.87 -2.31
N ASN A 154 -0.83 -6.47 -1.27
CA ASN A 154 -0.37 -7.77 -0.78
C ASN A 154 -0.54 -8.86 -1.84
N PHE A 155 -1.73 -8.94 -2.45
CA PHE A 155 -2.04 -9.94 -3.46
C PHE A 155 -1.16 -9.78 -4.71
N SER A 156 -0.87 -8.54 -5.14
CA SER A 156 0.06 -8.32 -6.24
C SER A 156 1.49 -8.71 -5.90
N GLY A 157 1.95 -8.49 -4.67
CA GLY A 157 3.29 -8.87 -4.22
C GLY A 157 3.48 -10.40 -4.21
N GLU A 158 2.43 -11.14 -3.85
CA GLU A 158 2.43 -12.61 -3.90
C GLU A 158 2.41 -13.15 -5.34
N LEU A 159 1.67 -12.50 -6.24
CA LEU A 159 1.52 -12.97 -7.62
C LEU A 159 2.69 -12.61 -8.55
N VAL A 160 3.33 -11.45 -8.33
CA VAL A 160 4.36 -10.93 -9.24
C VAL A 160 5.73 -11.11 -8.58
N PRO A 161 6.47 -12.18 -8.93
CA PRO A 161 7.81 -12.39 -8.37
C PRO A 161 8.78 -11.35 -8.94
N LEU A 162 9.71 -10.89 -8.12
CA LEU A 162 10.75 -9.92 -8.51
C LEU A 162 12.12 -10.56 -8.34
N GLY A 163 13.00 -10.34 -9.32
CA GLY A 163 14.40 -10.72 -9.22
C GLY A 163 15.18 -9.80 -8.27
N PRO A 164 16.47 -10.10 -8.02
CA PRO A 164 17.30 -9.32 -7.10
C PRO A 164 17.29 -7.82 -7.41
N ILE A 165 17.49 -7.42 -8.68
CA ILE A 165 17.49 -6.00 -9.05
C ILE A 165 16.06 -5.43 -8.98
N GLY A 166 15.09 -6.15 -9.56
CA GLY A 166 13.69 -5.74 -9.62
C GLY A 166 13.06 -5.52 -8.25
N SER A 167 13.50 -6.24 -7.22
CA SER A 167 12.96 -6.15 -5.85
C SER A 167 13.13 -4.77 -5.18
N HIS A 168 14.11 -3.99 -5.62
CA HIS A 168 14.37 -2.63 -5.10
C HIS A 168 13.57 -1.54 -5.83
N VAL A 169 13.00 -1.86 -6.99
CA VAL A 169 12.32 -0.90 -7.88
C VAL A 169 10.95 -0.42 -7.35
N PRO A 170 10.08 -1.25 -6.73
CA PRO A 170 8.75 -0.82 -6.29
C PRO A 170 8.78 0.36 -5.33
N THR A 171 9.74 0.41 -4.41
CA THR A 171 9.88 1.50 -3.44
C THR A 171 10.17 2.84 -4.14
N VAL A 172 11.05 2.81 -5.15
CA VAL A 172 11.37 4.00 -5.96
C VAL A 172 10.15 4.43 -6.79
N LEU A 173 9.48 3.50 -7.47
CA LEU A 173 8.30 3.85 -8.26
C LEU A 173 7.16 4.40 -7.39
N THR A 174 6.94 3.81 -6.21
CA THR A 174 5.96 4.29 -5.23
C THR A 174 6.30 5.71 -4.78
N LEU A 175 7.58 6.01 -4.52
CA LEU A 175 8.02 7.36 -4.18
C LEU A 175 7.71 8.35 -5.30
N LEU A 176 7.97 7.99 -6.56
CA LEU A 176 7.65 8.83 -7.71
C LEU A 176 6.13 9.09 -7.82
N VAL A 177 5.30 8.08 -7.59
CA VAL A 177 3.83 8.26 -7.55
C VAL A 177 3.43 9.18 -6.40
N VAL A 178 4.00 9.02 -5.20
CA VAL A 178 3.74 9.87 -4.04
C VAL A 178 4.12 11.31 -4.33
N VAL A 179 5.31 11.57 -4.89
CA VAL A 179 5.76 12.90 -5.30
C VAL A 179 4.81 13.50 -6.33
N GLY A 180 4.41 12.72 -7.34
CA GLY A 180 3.43 13.13 -8.33
C GLY A 180 2.08 13.51 -7.71
N VAL A 181 1.58 12.70 -6.78
CA VAL A 181 0.33 12.97 -6.03
C VAL A 181 0.45 14.26 -5.21
N VAL A 182 1.53 14.42 -4.44
CA VAL A 182 1.74 15.61 -3.60
C VAL A 182 1.87 16.86 -4.46
N TYR A 183 2.63 16.80 -5.56
CA TYR A 183 2.76 17.90 -6.51
C TYR A 183 1.39 18.28 -7.12
N ARG A 184 0.60 17.27 -7.49
CA ARG A 184 -0.64 17.44 -8.25
C ARG A 184 -1.87 17.80 -7.40
N TYR A 185 -1.87 17.47 -6.11
CA TYR A 185 -3.01 17.69 -5.20
C TYR A 185 -2.67 18.54 -3.97
N GLY A 186 -1.39 18.83 -3.74
CA GLY A 186 -0.90 19.58 -2.60
C GLY A 186 -0.94 18.80 -1.28
N PRO A 187 -0.10 19.19 -0.30
CA PRO A 187 0.06 18.44 0.96
C PRO A 187 -1.11 18.64 1.94
N LYS A 188 -1.93 19.70 1.74
CA LYS A 188 -2.97 20.10 2.70
C LYS A 188 -4.05 19.03 2.90
N THR A 189 -4.64 18.57 1.80
CA THR A 189 -5.72 17.57 1.82
C THR A 189 -5.41 16.35 0.98
N LEU A 190 -4.35 16.38 0.16
CA LEU A 190 -4.11 15.44 -0.94
C LEU A 190 -5.32 15.30 -1.87
N THR A 191 -6.20 16.31 -1.96
CA THR A 191 -7.31 16.34 -2.90
C THR A 191 -7.49 17.74 -3.48
N ARG A 192 -8.26 17.85 -4.56
CA ARG A 192 -8.68 19.17 -5.09
C ARG A 192 -9.82 19.82 -4.31
N ARG A 193 -10.41 19.12 -3.33
CA ARG A 193 -11.54 19.64 -2.57
C ARG A 193 -11.02 20.49 -1.42
N SER A 194 -11.61 21.67 -1.23
CA SER A 194 -11.40 22.46 -0.03
C SER A 194 -11.72 21.61 1.21
N PRO A 195 -11.00 21.81 2.34
CA PRO A 195 -11.41 21.23 3.61
C PRO A 195 -12.90 21.53 3.86
N PRO A 196 -13.65 20.64 4.52
CA PRO A 196 -14.98 21.01 5.00
C PRO A 196 -14.84 22.31 5.77
N GLN A 197 -15.54 23.37 5.34
CA GLN A 197 -15.68 24.54 6.18
C GLN A 197 -16.30 24.02 7.48
N SER A 198 -15.65 24.29 8.62
CA SER A 198 -16.29 24.16 9.91
C SER A 198 -17.62 24.90 9.79
N SER A 199 -18.73 24.19 9.80
CA SER A 199 -20.03 24.82 9.92
C SER A 199 -19.95 25.72 11.14
N ASP A 200 -20.16 27.02 10.91
CA ASP A 200 -20.19 28.03 11.96
C ASP A 200 -20.94 27.51 13.17
N THR A 201 -20.28 27.59 14.32
CA THR A 201 -20.95 27.67 15.61
C THR A 201 -22.08 28.69 15.53
N LYS A 202 -23.31 28.22 15.64
CA LYS A 202 -24.42 28.92 16.29
C LYS A 202 -25.18 27.94 17.15
#